data_AF-A0ABD2D8I5-F1
#
_entry.id   AF-A0ABD2D8I5-F1
#
_cell.length_a   1.000
_cell.length_b   1.000
_cell.length_c   1.000
_cell.angle_alpha   90.00
_cell.angle_beta   90.00
_cell.angle_gamma   90.00
#
_symmetry.space_group_name_H-M   'P 1'
#
loop_
_entity.id
_entity.type
_entity.pdbx_description
1 polymer ?
#
loop_
_entity_poly.entity_id
_entity_poly.type
_entity_poly.pdbx_seq_one_letter_code
_entity_poly.pdbx_strand_id
1 'polypeptide(L)'
;MPAPPCTSCHAARAALRRPRSGHALCGACFCATFEAEVLHTVLAGRLLPPGAVVAVGASGGKDSTVLAHVLRELTPRLGISLHLVAVDEGIGGYRDAALAAVRRQAERWELPLTVVAYADLFGGWTMDAVARSTAGSGRSRSCCTFCGVLRRRALEEGARLVGATHIVT
;
A
#
# COMPACT_ATOMS: atom_id res chain seq x y z
N MET A 1 -11.90 34.46 5.14
CA MET A 1 -12.56 34.49 3.82
C MET A 1 -13.13 33.12 3.50
N PRO A 2 -14.33 33.03 2.89
CA PRO A 2 -14.88 31.76 2.45
C PRO A 2 -13.97 31.06 1.44
N ALA A 3 -13.77 29.75 1.58
CA ALA A 3 -13.14 28.92 0.54
C ALA A 3 -13.80 29.15 -0.84
N PRO A 4 -13.00 29.34 -1.91
CA PRO A 4 -13.49 29.66 -3.25
C PRO A 4 -14.28 28.49 -3.87
N PRO A 5 -15.05 28.72 -4.94
CA PRO A 5 -15.67 27.64 -5.70
C PRO A 5 -14.59 26.71 -6.30
N CYS A 6 -14.95 25.44 -6.47
CA CYS A 6 -14.08 24.47 -7.13
C CYS A 6 -13.81 24.89 -8.58
N THR A 7 -12.55 24.89 -8.98
CA THR A 7 -12.11 25.28 -10.34
C THR A 7 -12.44 24.24 -11.41
N SER A 8 -12.91 23.04 -11.02
CA SER A 8 -13.27 21.97 -11.95
C SER A 8 -14.78 21.89 -12.17
N CYS A 9 -15.56 21.69 -11.11
CA CYS A 9 -17.02 21.56 -11.25
C CYS A 9 -17.80 22.85 -11.07
N HIS A 10 -17.20 23.91 -10.52
CA HIS A 10 -17.84 25.20 -10.19
C HIS A 10 -19.08 25.14 -9.27
N ALA A 11 -19.49 23.94 -8.82
CA ALA A 11 -20.71 23.73 -8.03
C ALA A 11 -20.46 23.64 -6.53
N ALA A 12 -19.36 22.99 -6.12
CA ALA A 12 -19.00 22.82 -4.71
C ALA A 12 -17.88 23.79 -4.30
N ARG A 13 -17.77 24.04 -2.99
CA ARG A 13 -16.65 24.83 -2.45
C ARG A 13 -15.37 23.99 -2.42
N ALA A 14 -14.24 24.63 -2.68
CA ALA A 14 -12.95 23.97 -2.64
C ALA A 14 -12.63 23.50 -1.22
N ALA A 15 -12.17 22.25 -1.10
CA ALA A 15 -11.70 21.66 0.14
C ALA A 15 -10.17 21.78 0.28
N LEU A 16 -9.47 21.87 -0.86
CA LEU A 16 -8.02 22.00 -0.90
C LEU A 16 -7.57 22.83 -2.10
N ARG A 17 -6.34 23.31 -2.04
CA ARG A 17 -5.62 23.88 -3.19
C ARG A 17 -4.44 22.99 -3.54
N ARG A 18 -4.39 22.50 -4.78
CA ARG A 18 -3.34 21.60 -5.27
C ARG A 18 -1.99 22.35 -5.27
N PRO A 19 -0.97 21.89 -4.54
CA PRO A 19 0.32 22.57 -4.51
C PRO A 19 1.00 22.65 -5.88
N ARG A 20 0.84 21.59 -6.71
CA ARG A 20 1.47 21.48 -8.03
C ARG A 20 0.89 22.44 -9.08
N SER A 21 -0.43 22.63 -9.11
CA SER A 21 -1.11 23.41 -10.16
C SER A 21 -1.76 24.70 -9.67
N GLY A 22 -1.89 24.88 -8.36
CA GLY A 22 -2.62 26.00 -7.76
C GLY A 22 -4.15 25.91 -7.87
N HIS A 23 -4.71 24.85 -8.47
CA HIS A 23 -6.15 24.65 -8.62
C HIS A 23 -6.83 24.42 -7.27
N ALA A 24 -7.97 25.09 -7.05
CA ALA A 24 -8.79 24.90 -5.86
C ALA A 24 -9.88 23.86 -6.15
N LEU A 25 -9.82 22.69 -5.52
CA LEU A 25 -10.69 21.55 -5.83
C LEU A 25 -11.56 21.16 -4.64
N CYS A 26 -12.81 20.76 -4.91
CA CYS A 26 -13.62 20.04 -3.94
C CYS A 26 -13.11 18.58 -3.81
N GLY A 27 -13.54 17.87 -2.77
CA GLY A 27 -13.09 16.49 -2.51
C GLY A 27 -13.31 15.53 -3.69
N ALA A 28 -14.52 15.54 -4.27
CA ALA A 28 -14.84 14.67 -5.40
C ALA A 28 -13.99 14.96 -6.64
N CYS A 29 -13.81 16.25 -6.99
CA CYS A 29 -12.96 16.63 -8.12
C CYS A 29 -11.49 16.30 -7.86
N PHE A 30 -11.01 16.41 -6.62
CA PHE A 30 -9.67 15.99 -6.26
C PHE A 30 -9.47 14.49 -6.47
N CYS A 31 -10.35 13.63 -5.92
CA CYS A 31 -10.24 12.18 -6.08
C CYS A 31 -10.26 11.77 -7.56
N ALA A 32 -11.22 12.29 -8.33
CA ALA A 32 -11.31 11.99 -9.76
C ALA A 32 -10.04 12.40 -10.53
N THR A 33 -9.49 13.59 -10.22
CA THR A 33 -8.26 14.05 -10.90
C THR A 33 -7.03 13.26 -10.43
N PHE A 34 -6.99 12.86 -9.16
CA PHE A 34 -5.91 12.03 -8.60
C PHE A 34 -5.89 10.64 -9.24
N GLU A 35 -7.04 9.96 -9.33
CA GLU A 35 -7.17 8.67 -10.01
C GLU A 35 -6.79 8.75 -11.49
N ALA A 36 -7.18 9.83 -12.18
CA ALA A 36 -6.81 10.07 -13.57
C ALA A 36 -5.28 10.26 -13.75
N GLU A 37 -4.62 10.96 -12.83
CA GLU A 37 -3.17 11.13 -12.82
C GLU A 37 -2.43 9.80 -12.59
N VAL A 38 -2.94 8.95 -11.69
CA VAL A 38 -2.41 7.60 -11.46
C VAL A 38 -2.57 6.74 -12.70
N LEU A 39 -3.77 6.72 -13.31
CA LEU A 39 -4.02 6.00 -14.56
C LEU A 39 -3.08 6.47 -15.67
N HIS A 40 -2.92 7.78 -15.85
CA HIS A 40 -2.00 8.34 -16.84
C HIS A 40 -0.56 7.87 -16.58
N THR A 41 -0.11 7.87 -15.33
CA THR A 41 1.23 7.43 -14.95
C THR A 41 1.46 5.95 -15.28
N VAL A 42 0.50 5.08 -14.95
CA VAL A 42 0.56 3.64 -15.24
C VAL A 42 0.62 3.38 -16.75
N LEU A 43 -0.23 4.05 -17.53
CA LEU A 43 -0.29 3.88 -18.98
C LEU A 43 0.95 4.45 -19.70
N ALA A 44 1.35 5.68 -19.37
CA ALA A 44 2.50 6.34 -19.98
C ALA A 44 3.81 5.60 -19.66
N GLY A 45 3.94 5.07 -18.43
CA GLY A 45 5.07 4.27 -18.01
C GLY A 45 5.03 2.81 -18.44
N ARG A 46 3.91 2.33 -19.01
CA ARG A 46 3.67 0.90 -19.30
C ARG A 46 3.94 0.00 -18.08
N LEU A 47 3.55 0.48 -16.90
CA LEU A 47 3.95 -0.12 -15.62
C LEU A 47 3.20 -1.42 -15.30
N LEU A 48 1.94 -1.50 -15.71
CA LEU A 48 1.04 -2.63 -15.43
C LEU A 48 0.32 -3.01 -16.73
N PRO A 49 0.84 -3.98 -17.50
CA PRO A 49 0.21 -4.42 -18.73
C PRO A 49 -1.12 -5.16 -18.45
N PRO A 50 -2.07 -5.16 -19.39
CA PRO A 50 -3.27 -5.99 -19.29
C PRO A 50 -2.91 -7.47 -19.06
N GLY A 51 -3.65 -8.13 -18.18
CA GLY A 51 -3.40 -9.49 -17.72
C GLY A 51 -2.37 -9.59 -16.58
N ALA A 52 -1.76 -8.49 -16.14
CA ALA A 52 -0.84 -8.53 -15.01
C ALA A 52 -1.57 -8.94 -13.71
N VAL A 53 -0.95 -9.88 -13.00
CA VAL A 53 -1.30 -10.19 -11.60
C VAL A 53 -0.43 -9.33 -10.70
N VAL A 54 -1.05 -8.49 -9.89
CA VAL A 54 -0.39 -7.43 -9.10
C VAL A 54 -0.52 -7.71 -7.62
N ALA A 55 0.62 -7.94 -6.96
CA ALA A 55 0.71 -8.01 -5.51
C ALA A 55 0.88 -6.60 -4.92
N VAL A 56 -0.10 -6.14 -4.14
CA VAL A 56 -0.04 -4.85 -3.45
C VAL A 56 0.41 -5.05 -2.01
N GLY A 57 1.53 -4.43 -1.63
CA GLY A 57 2.05 -4.47 -0.27
C GLY A 57 1.14 -3.74 0.72
N ALA A 58 0.43 -4.49 1.56
CA ALA A 58 -0.54 -3.95 2.52
C ALA A 58 0.05 -3.85 3.93
N SER A 59 0.45 -2.64 4.34
CA SER A 59 0.95 -2.38 5.70
C SER A 59 -0.13 -1.95 6.69
N GLY A 60 -1.31 -1.57 6.20
CA GLY A 60 -2.38 -0.94 6.99
C GLY A 60 -2.21 0.58 7.12
N GLY A 61 -1.12 1.15 6.59
CA GLY A 61 -0.92 2.59 6.51
C GLY A 61 -1.76 3.25 5.42
N LYS A 62 -1.90 4.58 5.52
CA LYS A 62 -2.68 5.40 4.58
C LYS A 62 -2.21 5.23 3.13
N ASP A 63 -0.90 5.16 2.89
CA ASP A 63 -0.33 5.17 1.55
C ASP A 63 -0.64 3.86 0.82
N SER A 64 -0.36 2.70 1.45
CA SER A 64 -0.72 1.38 0.91
C SER A 64 -2.23 1.19 0.74
N THR A 65 -3.03 1.78 1.64
CA THR A 65 -4.49 1.72 1.57
C THR A 65 -5.04 2.52 0.40
N VAL A 66 -4.55 3.75 0.20
CA VAL A 66 -4.92 4.58 -0.95
C VAL A 66 -4.46 3.93 -2.26
N LEU A 67 -3.24 3.38 -2.30
CA LEU A 67 -2.74 2.66 -3.47
C LEU A 67 -3.64 1.48 -3.84
N ALA A 68 -3.95 0.61 -2.88
CA ALA A 68 -4.83 -0.53 -3.10
C ALA A 68 -6.24 -0.10 -3.56
N HIS A 69 -6.79 0.96 -2.96
CA HIS A 69 -8.09 1.50 -3.36
C HIS A 69 -8.09 2.03 -4.79
N VAL A 70 -7.12 2.89 -5.14
CA VAL A 70 -7.05 3.48 -6.48
C VAL A 70 -6.80 2.42 -7.55
N LEU A 71 -5.91 1.45 -7.30
CA LEU A 71 -5.70 0.37 -8.25
C LEU A 71 -6.95 -0.51 -8.42
N ARG A 72 -7.73 -0.72 -7.35
CA ARG A 72 -9.02 -1.43 -7.43
C ARG A 72 -9.99 -0.70 -8.34
N GLU A 73 -10.17 0.61 -8.16
CA GLU A 73 -11.06 1.43 -9.01
C GLU A 73 -10.58 1.46 -10.47
N LEU A 74 -9.27 1.41 -10.70
CA LEU A 74 -8.68 1.40 -12.04
C LEU A 74 -8.60 0.01 -12.68
N THR A 75 -8.86 -1.07 -11.93
CA THR A 75 -8.74 -2.46 -12.41
C THR A 75 -9.55 -2.71 -13.69
N PRO A 76 -10.82 -2.28 -13.82
CA PRO A 76 -11.60 -2.47 -15.05
C PRO A 76 -10.99 -1.78 -16.28
N ARG A 77 -10.25 -0.67 -16.08
CA ARG A 77 -9.61 0.09 -17.17
C ARG A 77 -8.23 -0.47 -17.54
N LEU A 78 -7.52 -1.04 -16.57
CA LEU A 78 -6.18 -1.59 -16.74
C LEU A 78 -6.19 -3.06 -17.18
N GLY A 79 -7.28 -3.80 -16.90
CA GLY A 79 -7.38 -5.23 -17.19
C GLY A 79 -6.43 -6.08 -16.36
N ILE A 80 -6.21 -5.71 -15.09
CA ILE A 80 -5.28 -6.38 -14.16
C ILE A 80 -6.03 -7.21 -13.11
N SER A 81 -5.32 -8.04 -12.35
CA SER A 81 -5.85 -8.69 -11.14
C SER A 81 -5.07 -8.24 -9.92
N LEU A 82 -5.76 -7.97 -8.81
CA LEU A 82 -5.15 -7.48 -7.57
C LEU A 82 -5.16 -8.53 -6.48
N HIS A 83 -4.05 -8.64 -5.76
CA HIS A 83 -3.92 -9.46 -4.56
C HIS A 83 -3.18 -8.68 -3.47
N LEU A 84 -3.72 -8.63 -2.26
CA LEU A 84 -3.08 -7.96 -1.14
C LEU A 84 -2.06 -8.88 -0.48
N VAL A 85 -0.85 -8.40 -0.27
CA VAL A 85 0.20 -9.13 0.47
C VAL A 85 0.60 -8.33 1.69
N ALA A 86 0.34 -8.88 2.87
CA ALA A 86 0.77 -8.29 4.14
C ALA A 86 1.90 -9.11 4.76
N VAL A 87 2.84 -8.44 5.38
CA VAL A 87 3.97 -9.07 6.07
C VAL A 87 3.75 -8.95 7.57
N ASP A 88 3.76 -10.06 8.30
CA ASP A 88 3.83 -10.08 9.75
C ASP A 88 5.29 -10.17 10.20
N GLU A 89 5.83 -9.06 10.68
CA GLU A 89 7.21 -9.00 11.18
C GLU A 89 7.38 -9.63 12.58
N GLY A 90 6.27 -9.99 13.25
CA GLY A 90 6.27 -10.55 14.60
C GLY A 90 6.69 -9.53 15.67
N ILE A 91 6.17 -8.31 15.57
CA ILE A 91 6.31 -7.25 16.59
C ILE A 91 5.05 -7.24 17.44
N GLY A 92 5.13 -7.87 18.62
CA GLY A 92 3.99 -8.06 19.51
C GLY A 92 3.33 -6.73 19.92
N GLY A 93 1.99 -6.69 19.91
CA GLY A 93 1.21 -5.54 20.36
C GLY A 93 1.16 -4.35 19.40
N TYR A 94 2.07 -4.25 18.42
CA TYR A 94 2.02 -3.22 17.38
C TYR A 94 1.40 -3.73 16.09
N ARG A 95 1.82 -4.91 15.61
CA ARG A 95 1.43 -5.39 14.28
C ARG A 95 -0.01 -5.92 14.23
N ASP A 96 -0.54 -6.36 15.36
CA ASP A 96 -1.86 -6.99 15.47
C ASP A 96 -2.99 -6.08 14.98
N ALA A 97 -3.00 -4.82 15.43
CA ALA A 97 -4.03 -3.84 15.05
C ALA A 97 -3.96 -3.49 13.55
N ALA A 98 -2.73 -3.38 13.00
CA ALA A 98 -2.51 -3.10 11.60
C ALA A 98 -2.97 -4.26 10.70
N LEU A 99 -2.64 -5.50 11.05
CA LEU A 99 -3.10 -6.68 10.32
C LEU A 99 -4.62 -6.84 10.40
N ALA A 100 -5.23 -6.58 11.57
CA ALA A 100 -6.68 -6.59 11.71
C ALA A 100 -7.35 -5.55 10.79
N ALA A 101 -6.76 -4.35 10.66
CA ALA A 101 -7.25 -3.34 9.72
C ALA A 101 -7.13 -3.79 8.26
N VAL A 102 -5.99 -4.39 7.88
CA VAL A 102 -5.78 -4.93 6.52
C VAL A 102 -6.79 -6.04 6.21
N ARG A 103 -7.05 -6.96 7.15
CA ARG A 103 -8.02 -8.05 6.98
C ARG A 103 -9.44 -7.51 6.74
N ARG A 104 -9.90 -6.57 7.59
CA ARG A 104 -11.21 -5.93 7.41
C ARG A 104 -11.34 -5.20 6.08
N GLN A 105 -10.25 -4.57 5.63
CA GLN A 105 -10.24 -3.85 4.36
C GLN A 105 -10.26 -4.80 3.16
N ALA A 106 -9.51 -5.90 3.21
CA ALA A 106 -9.54 -6.95 2.20
C ALA A 106 -10.95 -7.53 2.05
N GLU A 107 -11.60 -7.85 3.17
CA GLU A 107 -12.98 -8.33 3.20
C GLU A 107 -13.96 -7.30 2.61
N ARG A 108 -13.90 -6.04 3.06
CA ARG A 108 -14.77 -4.96 2.56
C ARG A 108 -14.64 -4.73 1.06
N TRP A 109 -13.45 -4.92 0.50
CA TRP A 109 -13.18 -4.69 -0.91
C TRP A 109 -13.25 -5.95 -1.76
N GLU A 110 -13.51 -7.10 -1.14
CA GLU A 110 -13.52 -8.42 -1.76
C GLU A 110 -12.21 -8.71 -2.51
N LEU A 111 -11.08 -8.28 -1.92
CA LEU A 111 -9.75 -8.53 -2.46
C LEU A 111 -9.10 -9.70 -1.72
N PRO A 112 -8.47 -10.65 -2.44
CA PRO A 112 -7.76 -11.74 -1.81
C PRO A 112 -6.56 -11.20 -1.04
N LEU A 113 -6.29 -11.80 0.14
CA LEU A 113 -5.22 -11.38 1.04
C LEU A 113 -4.36 -12.58 1.43
N THR A 114 -3.06 -12.47 1.18
CA THR A 114 -2.04 -13.38 1.71
C THR A 114 -1.25 -12.67 2.80
N VAL A 115 -1.13 -13.31 3.96
CA VAL A 115 -0.26 -12.85 5.04
C VAL A 115 0.95 -13.77 5.12
N VAL A 116 2.15 -13.22 5.04
CA VAL A 116 3.40 -13.96 5.21
C VAL A 116 4.06 -13.54 6.51
N ALA A 117 4.48 -14.49 7.35
CA ALA A 117 5.11 -14.19 8.62
C ALA A 117 6.62 -14.43 8.57
N TYR A 118 7.39 -13.57 9.26
CA TYR A 118 8.83 -13.77 9.41
C TYR A 118 9.17 -15.09 10.09
N ALA A 119 8.37 -15.50 11.07
CA ALA A 119 8.55 -16.77 11.76
C ALA A 119 8.54 -17.95 10.78
N ASP A 120 7.67 -17.92 9.77
CA ASP A 120 7.56 -19.00 8.77
C ASP A 120 8.71 -18.94 7.77
N LEU A 121 9.10 -17.74 7.33
CA LEU A 121 10.08 -17.55 6.26
C LEU A 121 11.53 -17.66 6.71
N PHE A 122 11.80 -17.37 7.99
CA PHE A 122 13.15 -17.22 8.52
C PHE A 122 13.43 -18.15 9.70
N GLY A 123 12.77 -19.31 9.77
CA GLY A 123 13.10 -20.34 10.76
C GLY A 123 12.80 -19.92 12.21
N GLY A 124 11.64 -19.32 12.43
CA GLY A 124 11.16 -18.87 13.75
C GLY A 124 11.64 -17.48 14.16
N TRP A 125 12.46 -16.80 13.35
CA TRP A 125 12.92 -15.45 13.66
C TRP A 125 11.80 -14.41 13.49
N THR A 126 11.63 -13.55 14.48
CA THR A 126 10.77 -12.37 14.44
C THR A 126 11.57 -11.10 14.70
N MET A 127 11.00 -9.93 14.44
CA MET A 127 11.66 -8.66 14.79
C MET A 127 11.83 -8.49 16.30
N ASP A 128 10.93 -9.04 17.13
CA ASP A 128 11.14 -9.09 18.57
C ASP A 128 12.33 -9.97 18.95
N ALA A 129 12.56 -11.09 18.26
CA ALA A 129 13.75 -11.92 18.45
C ALA A 129 15.03 -11.19 18.02
N VAL A 130 15.00 -10.47 16.90
CA VAL A 130 16.12 -9.63 16.43
C VAL A 130 16.42 -8.52 17.45
N ALA A 131 15.40 -7.83 17.95
CA ALA A 131 15.56 -6.79 18.95
C ALA A 131 16.20 -7.31 20.24
N ARG A 132 15.76 -8.48 20.73
CA ARG A 132 16.39 -9.15 21.89
C ARG A 132 17.85 -9.52 21.62
N SER A 133 18.15 -10.07 20.44
CA SER A 133 19.52 -10.48 20.09
C SER A 133 20.51 -9.33 19.94
N THR A 134 20.01 -8.11 19.68
CA THR A 134 20.82 -6.90 19.49
C THR A 134 20.80 -5.96 20.69
N ALA A 135 20.02 -6.28 21.73
CA ALA A 135 19.93 -5.50 22.96
C ALA A 135 21.31 -5.37 23.64
N GLY A 136 21.64 -4.17 24.12
CA GLY A 136 22.92 -3.89 24.80
C GLY A 136 24.13 -3.65 23.88
N SER A 137 24.02 -3.90 22.57
CA SER A 137 25.14 -3.75 21.62
C SER A 137 25.33 -2.33 21.04
N GLY A 138 24.47 -1.36 21.42
CA GLY A 138 24.43 -0.03 20.81
C GLY A 138 23.93 -0.01 19.35
N ARG A 139 23.53 -1.17 18.79
CA ARG A 139 23.10 -1.34 17.40
C ARG A 139 21.58 -1.26 17.23
N SER A 140 20.86 -0.46 18.01
CA SER A 140 19.40 -0.33 17.85
C SER A 140 18.96 0.06 16.42
N ARG A 141 19.82 0.79 15.67
CA ARG A 141 19.62 1.08 14.25
C ARG A 141 19.66 -0.15 13.33
N SER A 142 20.24 -1.27 13.75
CA SER A 142 20.30 -2.49 12.95
C SER A 142 18.93 -3.16 12.83
N CYS A 143 18.04 -3.02 13.82
CA CYS A 143 16.69 -3.61 13.77
C CYS A 143 15.90 -3.11 12.57
N CYS A 144 15.92 -1.80 12.28
CA CYS A 144 15.25 -1.25 11.10
C CYS A 144 15.90 -1.72 9.78
N THR A 145 17.23 -1.86 9.76
CA THR A 145 17.96 -2.39 8.59
C THR A 145 17.58 -3.85 8.33
N PHE A 146 17.61 -4.70 9.36
CA PHE A 146 17.18 -6.10 9.25
C PHE A 146 15.72 -6.19 8.83
N CYS A 147 14.84 -5.42 9.49
CA CYS A 147 13.43 -5.39 9.14
C CYS A 147 13.22 -5.03 7.67
N GLY A 148 13.87 -3.98 7.16
CA GLY A 148 13.73 -3.56 5.77
C GLY A 148 14.17 -4.64 4.76
N VAL A 149 15.31 -5.28 5.00
CA VAL A 149 15.82 -6.35 4.13
C VAL A 149 14.91 -7.57 4.15
N LEU A 150 14.52 -8.02 5.35
CA LEU A 150 13.62 -9.16 5.53
C LEU A 150 12.23 -8.88 4.95
N ARG A 151 11.73 -7.64 5.06
CA ARG A 151 10.39 -7.27 4.57
C ARG A 151 10.32 -7.34 3.06
N ARG A 152 11.38 -6.90 2.39
CA ARG A 152 11.48 -7.01 0.93
C ARG A 152 11.43 -8.46 0.49
N ARG A 153 12.23 -9.34 1.09
CA ARG A 153 12.24 -10.77 0.80
C ARG A 153 10.88 -11.43 1.09
N ALA A 154 10.25 -11.06 2.20
CA ALA A 154 8.93 -11.56 2.55
C ALA A 154 7.86 -11.12 1.54
N LEU A 155 7.89 -9.87 1.09
CA LEU A 155 6.97 -9.38 0.07
C LEU A 155 7.19 -10.07 -1.29
N GLU A 156 8.43 -10.29 -1.69
CA GLU A 156 8.79 -11.06 -2.89
C GLU A 156 8.27 -12.50 -2.81
N GLU A 157 8.41 -13.16 -1.66
CA GLU A 157 7.87 -14.51 -1.46
C GLU A 157 6.33 -14.52 -1.47
N GLY A 158 5.69 -13.56 -0.80
CA GLY A 158 4.23 -13.42 -0.84
C GLY A 158 3.70 -13.18 -2.25
N ALA A 159 4.41 -12.39 -3.07
CA ALA A 159 4.10 -12.20 -4.47
C ALA A 159 4.26 -13.50 -5.29
N ARG A 160 5.32 -14.27 -5.04
CA ARG A 160 5.54 -15.57 -5.67
C ARG A 160 4.42 -16.57 -5.35
N LEU A 161 3.98 -16.64 -4.10
CA LEU A 161 2.91 -17.55 -3.65
C LEU A 161 1.57 -17.30 -4.37
N VAL A 162 1.31 -16.06 -4.76
CA VAL A 162 0.05 -15.66 -5.42
C VAL A 162 0.18 -15.57 -6.94
N GLY A 163 1.34 -15.98 -7.49
CA GLY A 163 1.60 -15.91 -8.94
C GLY A 163 1.66 -14.47 -9.47
N ALA A 164 2.03 -13.50 -8.64
CA ALA A 164 2.11 -12.11 -9.07
C ALA A 164 3.27 -11.88 -10.03
N THR A 165 2.98 -11.10 -11.07
CA THR A 165 3.96 -10.63 -12.07
C THR A 165 4.60 -9.30 -11.65
N HIS A 166 3.91 -8.52 -10.82
CA HIS A 166 4.33 -7.20 -10.37
C HIS A 166 4.08 -7.03 -8.87
N ILE A 167 4.98 -6.31 -8.21
CA ILE A 167 4.83 -5.88 -6.82
C ILE A 167 4.69 -4.36 -6.81
N VAL A 168 3.70 -3.84 -6.09
CA VAL A 168 3.49 -2.40 -5.93
C VAL A 168 3.38 -2.08 -4.44
N THR A 169 4.05 -1.01 -4.01
CA THR A 169 4.15 -0.59 -2.60
C THR A 169 3.93 0.90 -2.47
#